data_AF-A0A069CYA0-F1
#
_entry.id   AF-A0A069CYA0-F1
#
_cell.length_a   1.000
_cell.length_b   1.000
_cell.length_c   1.000
_cell.angle_alpha   90.00
_cell.angle_beta   90.00
_cell.angle_gamma   90.00
#
_symmetry.space_group_name_H-M   'P 1'
#
loop_
_entity.id
_entity.type
_entity.pdbx_description
1 polymer ?
#
loop_
_entity_poly.entity_id
_entity_poly.type
_entity_poly.pdbx_seq_one_letter_code
_entity_poly.pdbx_strand_id
1 'polypeptide(L)'
;MINIVCNIDDTYVDFCKLMLLGLFKNNPDEEFTVYVIETQVKESANKKIKELESTFRVDIVFCEVPYSFIENYPIKEQDHLSLAAYLRIFISDLLPQTVDKVLYLDCDLLIMDSIADLWNIDLEEFAVAAVEERPPFDVESPRTLGYPESYSYFNSGVMLINLKYWRKLQLSKACQEYISENFDKIELHDQDVLNALLYDKKKLLPIRWNLMDFFLFTKLDIQKRRLNDLCAAFEKPAIVHFTGRRKPWVHNCDSPFRKRYVQLAREYNCHVVPVVVSAHYYIRYYWYLFLRACKLKRKKVLTASDINQIITDPQKSLILLNNKTR
;
A
#
# COMPACT_ATOMS: atom_id res chain seq x y z
N MET A 1 4.24 2.97 -22.35
CA MET A 1 3.56 1.78 -21.82
C MET A 1 4.10 1.45 -20.44
N ILE A 2 3.25 1.50 -19.42
CA ILE A 2 3.55 1.24 -18.01
C ILE A 2 2.91 -0.09 -17.61
N ASN A 3 3.69 -0.99 -17.00
CA ASN A 3 3.20 -2.28 -16.54
C ASN A 3 2.82 -2.19 -15.05
N ILE A 4 1.55 -2.46 -14.75
CA ILE A 4 1.00 -2.46 -13.40
C ILE A 4 0.72 -3.90 -12.99
N VAL A 5 0.95 -4.22 -11.71
CA VAL A 5 0.54 -5.48 -11.11
C VAL A 5 -0.31 -5.19 -9.88
N CYS A 6 -1.40 -5.93 -9.72
CA CYS A 6 -2.19 -5.93 -8.48
C CYS A 6 -2.66 -7.34 -8.14
N ASN A 7 -2.81 -7.61 -6.84
CA ASN A 7 -3.36 -8.87 -6.36
C ASN A 7 -4.81 -8.69 -5.94
N ILE A 8 -5.66 -9.65 -6.27
CA ILE A 8 -7.06 -9.67 -5.86
C ILE A 8 -7.51 -11.04 -5.35
N ASP A 9 -8.51 -11.00 -4.48
CA ASP A 9 -9.47 -12.08 -4.26
C ASP A 9 -10.89 -11.57 -4.61
N ASP A 10 -11.91 -12.45 -4.52
CA ASP A 10 -13.30 -12.13 -4.91
C ASP A 10 -13.85 -10.92 -4.12
N THR A 11 -13.30 -10.63 -2.93
CA THR A 11 -13.75 -9.53 -2.06
C THR A 11 -13.11 -8.18 -2.40
N TYR A 12 -11.97 -8.19 -3.09
CA TYR A 12 -11.19 -6.97 -3.41
C TYR A 12 -11.37 -6.43 -4.83
N VAL A 13 -12.13 -7.12 -5.69
CA VAL A 13 -12.36 -6.72 -7.10
C VAL A 13 -12.85 -5.27 -7.24
N ASP A 14 -13.87 -4.87 -6.48
CA ASP A 14 -14.43 -3.51 -6.59
C ASP A 14 -13.46 -2.43 -6.07
N PHE A 15 -12.62 -2.77 -5.09
CA PHE A 15 -11.59 -1.86 -4.57
C PHE A 15 -10.42 -1.73 -5.56
N CYS A 16 -9.99 -2.83 -6.17
CA CYS A 16 -9.02 -2.85 -7.26
C CYS A 16 -9.48 -1.98 -8.44
N LYS A 17 -10.75 -2.15 -8.88
CA LYS A 17 -11.35 -1.32 -9.93
C LYS A 17 -11.26 0.17 -9.59
N LEU A 18 -11.59 0.56 -8.36
CA LEU A 18 -11.53 1.97 -7.95
C LEU A 18 -10.10 2.50 -7.87
N MET A 19 -9.14 1.70 -7.41
CA MET A 19 -7.72 2.04 -7.42
C MET A 19 -7.24 2.32 -8.86
N LEU A 20 -7.55 1.43 -9.81
CA LEU A 20 -7.21 1.58 -11.23
C LEU A 20 -7.89 2.80 -11.88
N LEU A 21 -9.15 3.10 -11.52
CA LEU A 21 -9.82 4.32 -11.97
C LEU A 21 -9.06 5.58 -11.51
N GLY A 22 -8.58 5.58 -10.27
CA GLY A 22 -7.70 6.63 -9.75
C GLY A 22 -6.37 6.71 -10.51
N LEU A 23 -5.78 5.56 -10.85
CA LEU A 23 -4.56 5.48 -11.66
C LEU A 23 -4.76 6.17 -13.01
N PHE A 24 -5.75 5.72 -13.79
CA PHE A 24 -5.95 6.20 -15.16
C PHE A 24 -6.38 7.66 -15.20
N LYS A 25 -7.22 8.09 -14.25
CA LYS A 25 -7.62 9.49 -14.12
C LYS A 25 -6.44 10.45 -13.96
N ASN A 26 -5.41 10.05 -13.21
CA ASN A 26 -4.24 10.89 -12.96
C ASN A 26 -3.10 10.67 -13.96
N ASN A 27 -3.27 9.77 -14.92
CA ASN A 27 -2.29 9.46 -15.96
C ASN A 27 -2.97 9.33 -17.33
N PRO A 28 -3.72 10.36 -17.78
CA PRO A 28 -4.57 10.25 -18.96
C PRO A 28 -3.79 10.03 -20.26
N ASP A 29 -2.51 10.43 -20.28
CA ASP A 29 -1.62 10.38 -21.44
C ASP A 29 -0.81 9.08 -21.55
N GLU A 30 -0.83 8.26 -20.50
CA GLU A 30 -0.08 7.02 -20.43
C GLU A 30 -0.90 5.84 -20.99
N GLU A 31 -0.18 4.85 -21.50
CA GLU A 31 -0.73 3.55 -21.89
C GLU A 31 -0.32 2.49 -20.89
N PHE A 32 -1.24 1.61 -20.53
CA PHE A 32 -1.03 0.62 -19.47
C PHE A 32 -1.20 -0.82 -19.94
N THR A 33 -0.44 -1.72 -19.32
CA THR A 33 -0.84 -3.12 -19.20
C THR A 33 -0.98 -3.43 -17.72
N VAL A 34 -2.15 -3.94 -17.31
CA VAL A 34 -2.45 -4.30 -15.93
C VAL A 34 -2.52 -5.82 -15.82
N TYR A 35 -1.59 -6.39 -15.07
CA TYR A 35 -1.59 -7.80 -14.69
C TYR A 35 -2.30 -7.96 -13.35
N VAL A 36 -3.48 -8.57 -13.39
CA VAL A 36 -4.30 -8.85 -12.21
C VAL A 36 -4.02 -10.27 -11.77
N ILE A 37 -3.24 -10.43 -10.69
CA ILE A 37 -2.92 -11.75 -10.14
C ILE A 37 -4.01 -12.14 -9.15
N GLU A 38 -4.59 -13.32 -9.33
CA GLU A 38 -5.78 -13.72 -8.61
C GLU A 38 -5.74 -15.17 -8.14
N THR A 39 -6.52 -15.45 -7.11
CA THR A 39 -6.83 -16.81 -6.64
C THR A 39 -8.31 -16.89 -6.32
N GLN A 40 -8.98 -17.94 -6.82
CA GLN A 40 -10.39 -18.23 -6.52
C GLN A 40 -11.37 -17.08 -6.82
N VAL A 41 -11.09 -16.25 -7.83
CA VAL A 41 -11.99 -15.15 -8.24
C VAL A 41 -12.98 -15.66 -9.28
N LYS A 42 -14.24 -15.24 -9.17
CA LYS A 42 -15.26 -15.60 -10.16
C LYS A 42 -15.07 -14.79 -11.43
N GLU A 43 -15.21 -15.44 -12.57
CA GLU A 43 -15.13 -14.80 -13.89
C GLU A 43 -16.10 -13.59 -14.03
N SER A 44 -17.28 -13.67 -13.40
CA SER A 44 -18.25 -12.56 -13.38
C SER A 44 -17.73 -11.32 -12.64
N ALA A 45 -16.86 -11.48 -11.66
CA ALA A 45 -16.23 -10.38 -10.95
C ALA A 45 -15.14 -9.73 -11.82
N ASN A 46 -14.34 -10.52 -12.54
CA ASN A 46 -13.29 -10.04 -13.45
C ASN A 46 -13.82 -9.16 -14.58
N LYS A 47 -15.04 -9.43 -15.06
CA LYS A 47 -15.71 -8.57 -16.05
C LYS A 47 -15.74 -7.10 -15.63
N LYS A 48 -15.93 -6.82 -14.34
CA LYS A 48 -15.97 -5.44 -13.82
C LYS A 48 -14.65 -4.69 -14.04
N ILE A 49 -13.51 -5.36 -13.91
CA ILE A 49 -12.18 -4.78 -14.13
C ILE A 49 -11.91 -4.72 -15.64
N LYS A 50 -12.23 -5.79 -16.39
CA LYS A 50 -12.04 -5.86 -17.85
C LYS A 50 -12.80 -4.77 -18.60
N GLU A 51 -13.97 -4.35 -18.11
CA GLU A 51 -14.73 -3.21 -18.65
C GLU A 51 -13.92 -1.91 -18.78
N LEU A 52 -12.85 -1.72 -17.99
CA LEU A 52 -12.02 -0.51 -18.03
C LEU A 52 -11.31 -0.34 -19.39
N GLU A 53 -11.04 -1.42 -20.13
CA GLU A 53 -10.43 -1.37 -21.47
C GLU A 53 -11.29 -0.61 -22.49
N SER A 54 -12.61 -0.57 -22.27
CA SER A 54 -13.54 0.15 -23.16
C SER A 54 -13.41 1.68 -23.03
N THR A 55 -12.83 2.16 -21.94
CA THR A 55 -12.80 3.59 -21.56
C THR A 55 -11.38 4.14 -21.52
N PHE A 56 -10.40 3.32 -21.15
CA PHE A 56 -9.03 3.75 -20.92
C PHE A 56 -8.05 3.04 -21.87
N ARG A 57 -6.88 3.64 -22.08
CA ARG A 57 -5.77 3.05 -22.86
C ARG A 57 -5.04 1.99 -22.04
N VAL A 58 -5.71 0.86 -21.83
CA VAL A 58 -5.22 -0.24 -21.00
C VAL A 58 -5.52 -1.59 -21.63
N ASP A 59 -4.56 -2.51 -21.51
CA ASP A 59 -4.76 -3.96 -21.67
C ASP A 59 -4.72 -4.64 -20.30
N ILE A 60 -5.70 -5.51 -20.01
CA ILE A 60 -5.91 -6.16 -18.72
C ILE A 60 -5.76 -7.66 -18.89
N VAL A 61 -4.76 -8.21 -18.21
CA VAL A 61 -4.39 -9.61 -18.24
C VAL A 61 -4.61 -10.21 -16.86
N PHE A 62 -5.47 -11.22 -16.77
CA PHE A 62 -5.67 -11.98 -15.54
C PHE A 62 -4.67 -13.13 -15.47
N CYS A 63 -4.02 -13.28 -14.32
CA CYS A 63 -3.03 -14.32 -14.05
C CYS A 63 -3.49 -15.12 -12.82
N GLU A 64 -3.96 -16.34 -13.04
CA GLU A 64 -4.41 -17.20 -11.96
C GLU A 64 -3.22 -17.90 -11.27
N VAL A 65 -3.20 -17.84 -9.94
CA VAL A 65 -2.38 -18.71 -9.10
C VAL A 65 -3.31 -19.69 -8.40
N PRO A 66 -3.13 -21.01 -8.62
CA PRO A 66 -3.94 -21.99 -7.93
C PRO A 66 -3.81 -21.85 -6.41
N TYR A 67 -4.94 -21.88 -5.69
CA TYR A 67 -4.96 -21.74 -4.23
C TYR A 67 -4.03 -22.73 -3.51
N SER A 68 -3.87 -23.95 -4.06
CA SER A 68 -2.97 -24.98 -3.52
C SER A 68 -1.50 -24.57 -3.45
N PHE A 69 -1.08 -23.53 -4.16
CA PHE A 69 0.29 -23.02 -4.12
C PHE A 69 0.57 -22.21 -2.85
N ILE A 70 -0.48 -21.67 -2.23
CA ILE A 70 -0.38 -20.74 -1.09
C ILE A 70 -1.16 -21.21 0.14
N GLU A 71 -1.95 -22.27 0.04
CA GLU A 71 -2.87 -22.74 1.10
C GLU A 71 -2.17 -23.05 2.44
N ASN A 72 -0.87 -23.37 2.39
CA ASN A 72 -0.06 -23.72 3.54
C ASN A 72 0.87 -22.59 4.00
N TYR A 73 0.69 -21.36 3.52
CA TYR A 73 1.51 -20.21 3.95
C TYR A 73 1.01 -19.62 5.27
N PRO A 74 1.90 -18.96 6.05
CA PRO A 74 1.52 -18.49 7.37
C PRO A 74 0.50 -17.36 7.26
N ILE A 75 -0.69 -17.61 7.80
CA ILE A 75 -1.79 -16.66 7.99
C ILE A 75 -2.51 -17.03 9.29
N LYS A 76 -2.75 -16.05 10.15
CA LYS A 76 -3.39 -16.26 11.47
C LYS A 76 -4.85 -15.81 11.39
N GLU A 77 -5.74 -16.41 12.18
CA GLU A 77 -7.19 -16.04 12.17
C GLU A 77 -7.43 -14.56 12.47
N GLN A 78 -6.59 -13.96 13.31
CA GLN A 78 -6.65 -12.54 13.61
C GLN A 78 -6.11 -11.65 12.49
N ASP A 79 -5.50 -12.17 11.43
CA ASP A 79 -4.95 -11.32 10.39
C ASP A 79 -6.08 -10.64 9.59
N HIS A 80 -5.76 -9.49 9.03
CA HIS A 80 -6.71 -8.70 8.23
C HIS A 80 -6.49 -8.86 6.73
N LEU A 81 -5.40 -9.53 6.34
CA LEU A 81 -5.06 -9.88 4.97
C LEU A 81 -5.52 -11.32 4.71
N SER A 82 -5.86 -11.62 3.45
CA SER A 82 -6.06 -12.99 2.98
C SER A 82 -4.74 -13.54 2.43
N LEU A 83 -4.73 -14.85 2.10
CA LEU A 83 -3.58 -15.48 1.43
C LEU A 83 -3.24 -14.80 0.08
N ALA A 84 -4.17 -14.02 -0.49
CA ALA A 84 -3.92 -13.22 -1.69
C ALA A 84 -2.73 -12.26 -1.55
N ALA A 85 -2.34 -11.89 -0.32
CA ALA A 85 -1.15 -11.08 -0.06
C ALA A 85 0.13 -11.72 -0.63
N TYR A 86 0.26 -13.06 -0.57
CA TYR A 86 1.41 -13.81 -1.06
C TYR A 86 1.47 -13.96 -2.58
N LEU A 87 0.39 -13.67 -3.32
CA LEU A 87 0.38 -13.85 -4.78
C LEU A 87 1.48 -13.06 -5.51
N ARG A 88 1.95 -11.96 -4.89
CA ARG A 88 2.99 -11.10 -5.48
C ARG A 88 4.35 -11.78 -5.56
N ILE A 89 4.60 -12.86 -4.82
CA ILE A 89 5.89 -13.58 -4.94
C ILE A 89 6.02 -14.30 -6.29
N PHE A 90 4.90 -14.58 -6.98
CA PHE A 90 4.86 -15.29 -8.25
C PHE A 90 4.98 -14.37 -9.49
N ILE A 91 5.11 -13.04 -9.31
CA ILE A 91 5.13 -12.07 -10.44
C ILE A 91 6.18 -12.44 -11.49
N SER A 92 7.37 -12.88 -11.08
CA SER A 92 8.46 -13.26 -12.00
C SER A 92 8.13 -14.44 -12.90
N ASP A 93 7.26 -15.33 -12.43
CA ASP A 93 6.94 -16.61 -13.06
C ASP A 93 5.72 -16.46 -13.98
N LEU A 94 4.80 -15.55 -13.65
CA LEU A 94 3.54 -15.34 -14.36
C LEU A 94 3.67 -14.37 -15.54
N LEU A 95 4.49 -13.32 -15.40
CA LEU A 95 4.54 -12.25 -16.40
C LEU A 95 5.45 -12.58 -17.59
N PRO A 96 5.12 -12.11 -18.82
CA PRO A 96 5.90 -12.37 -20.02
C PRO A 96 7.37 -11.98 -19.89
N GLN A 97 8.27 -12.77 -20.48
CA GLN A 97 9.72 -12.54 -20.44
C GLN A 97 10.16 -11.19 -21.03
N THR A 98 9.32 -10.55 -21.84
CA THR A 98 9.53 -9.22 -22.41
C THR A 98 9.30 -8.08 -21.41
N VAL A 99 8.69 -8.35 -20.25
CA VAL A 99 8.41 -7.37 -19.20
C VAL A 99 9.56 -7.37 -18.18
N ASP A 100 10.39 -6.33 -18.15
CA ASP A 100 11.55 -6.27 -17.24
C ASP A 100 11.31 -5.43 -15.97
N LYS A 101 10.26 -4.60 -15.97
CA LYS A 101 9.93 -3.69 -14.87
C LYS A 101 8.41 -3.63 -14.70
N VAL A 102 7.95 -3.60 -13.45
CA VAL A 102 6.53 -3.43 -13.10
C VAL A 102 6.37 -2.52 -11.89
N LEU A 103 5.22 -1.85 -11.78
CA LEU A 103 4.78 -1.18 -10.57
C LEU A 103 3.67 -2.02 -9.94
N TYR A 104 3.99 -2.64 -8.81
CA TYR A 104 3.02 -3.35 -7.99
C TYR A 104 2.26 -2.37 -7.10
N LEU A 105 0.94 -2.55 -7.02
CA LEU A 105 0.00 -1.73 -6.25
C LEU A 105 -1.00 -2.62 -5.51
N ASP A 106 -1.11 -2.45 -4.19
CA ASP A 106 -2.22 -3.00 -3.41
C ASP A 106 -3.56 -2.34 -3.81
N CYS A 107 -4.67 -3.00 -3.50
CA CYS A 107 -6.01 -2.58 -3.93
C CYS A 107 -6.66 -1.54 -3.01
N ASP A 108 -6.06 -1.24 -1.86
CA ASP A 108 -6.52 -0.29 -0.84
C ASP A 108 -5.76 1.05 -0.90
N LEU A 109 -5.46 1.47 -2.12
CA LEU A 109 -4.78 2.72 -2.44
C LEU A 109 -5.74 3.78 -2.99
N LEU A 110 -5.35 5.04 -2.84
CA LEU A 110 -5.91 6.18 -3.58
C LEU A 110 -4.78 6.91 -4.30
N ILE A 111 -4.79 6.82 -5.62
CA ILE A 111 -3.83 7.51 -6.49
C ILE A 111 -4.34 8.93 -6.73
N MET A 112 -3.48 9.90 -6.43
CA MET A 112 -3.78 11.32 -6.29
C MET A 112 -3.00 12.21 -7.25
N ASP A 113 -1.96 11.68 -7.90
CA ASP A 113 -1.08 12.39 -8.83
C ASP A 113 -0.54 11.40 -9.88
N SER A 114 0.11 11.92 -10.92
CA SER A 114 0.76 11.09 -11.94
C SER A 114 1.85 10.20 -11.32
N ILE A 115 1.99 8.99 -11.85
CA ILE A 115 3.02 8.02 -11.46
C ILE A 115 4.20 8.00 -12.43
N ALA A 116 4.25 8.88 -13.44
CA ALA A 116 5.30 8.89 -14.44
C ALA A 116 6.70 9.02 -13.82
N ASP A 117 6.85 9.93 -12.85
CA ASP A 117 8.12 10.12 -12.13
C ASP A 117 8.53 8.87 -11.34
N LEU A 118 7.56 8.18 -10.72
CA LEU A 118 7.81 6.92 -10.00
C LEU A 118 8.24 5.83 -10.99
N TRP A 119 7.51 5.67 -12.09
CA TRP A 119 7.82 4.68 -13.12
C TRP A 119 9.21 4.88 -13.74
N ASN A 120 9.64 6.13 -13.92
CA ASN A 120 10.92 6.48 -14.53
C ASN A 120 12.11 6.39 -13.57
N ILE A 121 11.91 6.01 -12.30
CA ILE A 121 13.02 5.74 -11.39
C ILE A 121 13.84 4.57 -11.93
N ASP A 122 15.15 4.80 -12.03
CA ASP A 122 16.09 3.76 -12.37
C ASP A 122 16.31 2.80 -11.20
N LEU A 123 16.21 1.52 -11.55
CA LEU A 123 16.32 0.36 -10.67
C LEU A 123 17.58 -0.46 -10.93
N GLU A 124 18.47 -0.07 -11.84
CA GLU A 124 19.61 -0.86 -12.37
C GLU A 124 20.15 -1.94 -11.41
N GLU A 125 20.68 -1.57 -10.24
CA GLU A 125 21.27 -2.49 -9.27
C GLU A 125 20.34 -2.96 -8.14
N PHE A 126 19.10 -2.44 -8.11
CA PHE A 126 18.10 -2.71 -7.08
C PHE A 126 17.05 -3.71 -7.57
N ALA A 127 16.71 -4.68 -6.72
CA ALA A 127 15.63 -5.62 -6.95
C ALA A 127 14.25 -4.95 -6.81
N VAL A 128 14.14 -3.93 -5.96
CA VAL A 128 12.89 -3.25 -5.65
C VAL A 128 13.13 -1.81 -5.18
N ALA A 129 12.21 -0.90 -5.49
CA ALA A 129 12.09 0.37 -4.80
C ALA A 129 10.73 0.49 -4.10
N ALA A 130 10.75 0.84 -2.82
CA ALA A 130 9.56 0.90 -1.97
C ALA A 130 9.74 1.93 -0.84
N VAL A 131 8.65 2.36 -0.22
CA VAL A 131 8.71 3.28 0.93
C VAL A 131 8.99 2.48 2.20
N GLU A 132 9.88 3.00 3.03
CA GLU A 132 10.19 2.46 4.37
C GLU A 132 8.95 2.41 5.27
N GLU A 133 8.84 1.34 6.03
CA GLU A 133 7.81 1.14 7.05
C GLU A 133 8.14 1.96 8.32
N ARG A 134 7.15 2.22 9.18
CA ARG A 134 7.36 3.00 10.41
C ARG A 134 8.06 2.23 11.54
N PRO A 135 8.53 2.95 12.57
CA PRO A 135 8.82 2.35 13.85
C PRO A 135 7.62 1.64 14.51
N PRO A 136 7.86 0.53 15.23
CA PRO A 136 9.16 -0.09 15.45
C PRO A 136 9.59 -1.10 14.36
N PHE A 137 8.76 -1.38 13.35
CA PHE A 137 9.01 -2.40 12.33
C PHE A 137 10.30 -2.18 11.55
N ASP A 138 10.68 -0.92 11.37
CA ASP A 138 11.94 -0.52 10.73
C ASP A 138 13.21 -1.06 11.43
N VAL A 139 13.09 -1.51 12.68
CA VAL A 139 14.16 -2.07 13.51
C VAL A 139 13.82 -3.48 14.00
N GLU A 140 12.61 -3.70 14.52
CA GLU A 140 12.18 -4.97 15.10
C GLU A 140 12.05 -6.06 14.03
N SER A 141 11.50 -5.76 12.86
CA SER A 141 11.36 -6.75 11.79
C SER A 141 12.72 -7.21 11.22
N PRO A 142 13.69 -6.35 10.90
CA PRO A 142 15.06 -6.78 10.56
C PRO A 142 15.68 -7.72 11.59
N ARG A 143 15.50 -7.42 12.89
CA ARG A 143 16.04 -8.24 13.98
C ARG A 143 15.38 -9.63 14.02
N THR A 144 14.06 -9.70 13.89
CA THR A 144 13.32 -10.97 13.83
C THR A 144 13.69 -11.80 12.60
N LEU A 145 13.85 -11.14 11.45
CA LEU A 145 14.17 -11.77 10.16
C LEU A 145 15.65 -12.10 9.98
N GLY A 146 16.52 -11.58 10.86
CA GLY A 146 17.94 -11.93 10.92
C GLY A 146 18.85 -11.15 9.97
N TYR A 147 18.49 -9.91 9.58
CA TYR A 147 19.36 -9.03 8.80
C TYR A 147 19.65 -7.69 9.51
N PRO A 148 20.72 -6.96 9.15
CA PRO A 148 21.13 -5.77 9.91
C PRO A 148 20.08 -4.65 9.90
N GLU A 149 19.79 -4.09 11.08
CA GLU A 149 18.82 -3.00 11.28
C GLU A 149 19.11 -1.76 10.41
N SER A 150 20.38 -1.54 10.04
CA SER A 150 20.80 -0.43 9.17
C SER A 150 20.17 -0.47 7.78
N TYR A 151 19.77 -1.64 7.30
CA TYR A 151 19.07 -1.76 6.03
C TYR A 151 17.60 -1.34 6.13
N SER A 152 17.04 -1.29 7.34
CA SER A 152 15.63 -1.00 7.58
C SER A 152 14.67 -1.92 6.82
N TYR A 153 13.37 -1.61 6.88
CA TYR A 153 12.28 -2.47 6.43
C TYR A 153 11.29 -1.66 5.57
N PHE A 154 10.86 -2.20 4.43
CA PHE A 154 9.94 -1.51 3.51
C PHE A 154 8.52 -2.07 3.53
N ASN A 155 7.56 -1.21 3.22
CA ASN A 155 6.17 -1.60 3.01
C ASN A 155 5.98 -2.22 1.61
N SER A 156 5.32 -3.37 1.50
CA SER A 156 5.15 -4.09 0.22
C SER A 156 3.95 -3.63 -0.61
N GLY A 157 3.14 -2.68 -0.16
CA GLY A 157 1.91 -2.29 -0.87
C GLY A 157 2.09 -1.37 -2.08
N VAL A 158 3.26 -0.74 -2.21
CA VAL A 158 3.67 -0.03 -3.43
C VAL A 158 5.13 -0.35 -3.70
N MET A 159 5.39 -1.06 -4.80
CA MET A 159 6.74 -1.50 -5.15
C MET A 159 7.01 -1.30 -6.63
N LEU A 160 8.05 -0.55 -6.96
CA LEU A 160 8.63 -0.58 -8.31
C LEU A 160 9.61 -1.74 -8.35
N ILE A 161 9.31 -2.76 -9.16
CA ILE A 161 10.00 -4.05 -9.15
C ILE A 161 10.89 -4.18 -10.38
N ASN A 162 12.14 -4.56 -10.15
CA ASN A 162 13.06 -4.99 -11.20
C ASN A 162 12.79 -6.47 -11.50
N LEU A 163 11.87 -6.71 -12.43
CA LEU A 163 11.40 -8.06 -12.71
C LEU A 163 12.49 -8.94 -13.35
N LYS A 164 13.39 -8.32 -14.12
CA LYS A 164 14.60 -8.97 -14.61
C LYS A 164 15.49 -9.48 -13.48
N TYR A 165 15.68 -8.69 -12.42
CA TYR A 165 16.41 -9.11 -11.23
C TYR A 165 15.70 -10.26 -10.52
N TRP A 166 14.38 -10.15 -10.31
CA TRP A 166 13.58 -11.18 -9.64
C TRP A 166 13.66 -12.54 -10.36
N ARG A 167 13.61 -12.54 -11.70
CA ARG A 167 13.81 -13.75 -12.51
C ARG A 167 15.21 -14.34 -12.35
N LYS A 168 16.25 -13.51 -12.37
CA LYS A 168 17.64 -13.97 -12.16
C LYS A 168 17.82 -14.62 -10.78
N LEU A 169 17.14 -14.09 -9.76
CA LEU A 169 17.15 -14.62 -8.40
C LEU A 169 16.26 -15.86 -8.23
N GLN A 170 15.40 -16.19 -9.21
CA GLN A 170 14.32 -17.17 -9.05
C GLN A 170 13.48 -16.85 -7.79
N LEU A 171 13.08 -15.58 -7.64
CA LEU A 171 12.57 -15.05 -6.38
C LEU A 171 11.38 -15.87 -5.81
N SER A 172 10.42 -16.25 -6.65
CA SER A 172 9.27 -17.08 -6.25
C SER A 172 9.71 -18.36 -5.51
N LYS A 173 10.72 -19.06 -6.03
CA LYS A 173 11.30 -20.25 -5.41
C LYS A 173 12.02 -19.92 -4.10
N ALA A 174 12.83 -18.86 -4.10
CA ALA A 174 13.53 -18.41 -2.89
C ALA A 174 12.54 -18.01 -1.76
N CYS A 175 11.41 -17.38 -2.11
CA CYS A 175 10.34 -17.07 -1.18
C CYS A 175 9.71 -18.34 -0.60
N GLN A 176 9.41 -19.33 -1.44
CA GLN A 176 8.86 -20.62 -0.99
C GLN A 176 9.80 -21.32 0.00
N GLU A 177 11.09 -21.38 -0.32
CA GLU A 177 12.12 -21.96 0.55
C GLU A 177 12.19 -21.19 1.88
N TYR A 178 12.26 -19.86 1.83
CA TYR A 178 12.31 -19.02 3.03
C TYR A 178 11.08 -19.19 3.92
N ILE A 179 9.87 -19.22 3.35
CA ILE A 179 8.62 -19.44 4.07
C ILE A 179 8.63 -20.79 4.78
N SER A 180 9.09 -21.85 4.11
CA SER A 180 9.15 -23.19 4.70
C SER A 180 10.12 -23.28 5.88
N GLU A 181 11.26 -22.58 5.80
CA GLU A 181 12.32 -22.61 6.81
C GLU A 181 12.06 -21.65 7.99
N ASN A 182 11.24 -20.62 7.79
CA ASN A 182 11.03 -19.53 8.73
C ASN A 182 9.55 -19.28 9.06
N PHE A 183 8.69 -20.29 8.86
CA PHE A 183 7.23 -20.19 9.01
C PHE A 183 6.80 -19.45 10.29
N ASP A 184 7.35 -19.82 11.44
CA ASP A 184 6.99 -19.25 12.75
C ASP A 184 7.47 -17.82 12.96
N LYS A 185 8.44 -17.34 12.18
CA LYS A 185 9.00 -15.98 12.29
C LYS A 185 8.23 -14.96 11.45
N ILE A 186 7.41 -15.42 10.49
CA ILE A 186 6.70 -14.55 9.57
C ILE A 186 5.47 -13.97 10.26
N GLU A 187 5.43 -12.64 10.37
CA GLU A 187 4.34 -11.90 11.01
C GLU A 187 3.61 -10.98 10.04
N LEU A 188 4.32 -10.40 9.08
CA LEU A 188 3.80 -9.49 8.05
C LEU A 188 3.82 -10.13 6.65
N HIS A 189 3.57 -11.44 6.61
CA HIS A 189 3.29 -12.20 5.39
C HIS A 189 4.36 -12.04 4.30
N ASP A 190 3.95 -11.72 3.07
CA ASP A 190 4.85 -11.49 1.93
C ASP A 190 5.86 -10.38 2.20
N GLN A 191 5.51 -9.37 2.99
CA GLN A 191 6.37 -8.23 3.27
C GLN A 191 7.62 -8.64 4.03
N ASP A 192 7.48 -9.55 4.99
CA ASP A 192 8.62 -10.11 5.74
C ASP A 192 9.53 -10.92 4.82
N VAL A 193 8.94 -11.79 4.00
CA VAL A 193 9.68 -12.66 3.07
C VAL A 193 10.47 -11.82 2.06
N LEU A 194 9.82 -10.82 1.46
CA LEU A 194 10.46 -9.93 0.49
C LEU A 194 11.55 -9.07 1.16
N ASN A 195 11.33 -8.57 2.38
CA ASN A 195 12.36 -7.84 3.10
C ASN A 195 13.55 -8.74 3.45
N ALA A 196 13.32 -9.97 3.93
CA ALA A 196 14.38 -10.89 4.29
C ALA A 196 15.28 -11.27 3.10
N LEU A 197 14.70 -11.39 1.90
CA LEU A 197 15.43 -11.78 0.70
C LEU A 197 16.04 -10.60 -0.07
N LEU A 198 15.49 -9.38 0.06
CA LEU A 198 15.86 -8.23 -0.76
C LEU A 198 16.43 -7.05 0.04
N TYR A 199 16.72 -7.22 1.34
CA TYR A 199 17.06 -6.12 2.25
C TYR A 199 18.24 -5.25 1.77
N ASP A 200 19.23 -5.82 1.10
CA ASP A 200 20.45 -5.16 0.61
C ASP A 200 20.35 -4.71 -0.86
N LYS A 201 19.27 -5.12 -1.54
CA LYS A 201 18.99 -4.80 -2.96
C LYS A 201 17.71 -4.00 -3.10
N LYS A 202 17.46 -3.07 -2.16
CA LYS A 202 16.33 -2.15 -2.21
C LYS A 202 16.73 -0.70 -2.30
N LYS A 203 15.85 0.11 -2.89
CA LYS A 203 15.93 1.57 -2.92
C LYS A 203 14.75 2.16 -2.15
N LEU A 204 15.02 2.97 -1.13
CA LEU A 204 13.95 3.62 -0.38
C LEU A 204 13.38 4.81 -1.17
N LEU A 205 12.05 4.82 -1.32
CA LEU A 205 11.31 5.86 -2.03
C LEU A 205 10.86 7.00 -1.09
N PRO A 206 10.68 8.22 -1.61
CA PRO A 206 9.97 9.30 -0.93
C PRO A 206 8.59 8.87 -0.42
N ILE A 207 8.18 9.35 0.76
CA ILE A 207 6.91 8.95 1.42
C ILE A 207 5.69 9.21 0.53
N ARG A 208 5.75 10.23 -0.34
CA ARG A 208 4.62 10.60 -1.21
C ARG A 208 4.14 9.47 -2.13
N TRP A 209 4.99 8.48 -2.43
CA TRP A 209 4.67 7.33 -3.27
C TRP A 209 3.97 6.20 -2.51
N ASN A 210 3.90 6.26 -1.18
CA ASN A 210 3.16 5.33 -0.34
C ASN A 210 2.89 6.01 1.02
N LEU A 211 1.99 6.99 1.02
CA LEU A 211 1.62 7.75 2.21
C LEU A 211 0.63 6.91 3.03
N MET A 212 1.18 6.11 3.95
CA MET A 212 0.45 5.19 4.82
C MET A 212 -0.28 5.90 5.97
N ASP A 213 -1.39 5.34 6.43
CA ASP A 213 -2.30 5.97 7.40
C ASP A 213 -1.61 6.39 8.72
N PHE A 214 -0.60 5.66 9.19
CA PHE A 214 0.09 5.98 10.45
C PHE A 214 0.90 7.28 10.39
N PHE A 215 1.32 7.71 9.20
CA PHE A 215 1.92 9.03 9.00
C PHE A 215 0.91 10.17 9.22
N LEU A 216 -0.38 9.86 9.18
CA LEU A 216 -1.48 10.82 9.23
C LEU A 216 -1.97 11.10 10.64
N PHE A 217 -1.55 10.33 11.66
CA PHE A 217 -2.05 10.47 13.02
C PHE A 217 -1.16 11.32 13.92
N THR A 218 -1.75 11.90 14.98
CA THR A 218 -1.05 12.80 15.90
C THR A 218 0.05 12.14 16.71
N LYS A 219 0.01 10.81 16.85
CA LYS A 219 1.16 10.01 17.28
C LYS A 219 2.00 9.75 16.04
N LEU A 220 3.04 10.55 15.87
CA LEU A 220 3.88 10.47 14.68
C LEU A 220 4.87 9.32 14.81
N ASP A 221 4.52 8.17 14.24
CA ASP A 221 5.40 7.02 14.18
C ASP A 221 6.26 7.11 12.89
N ILE A 222 7.35 7.86 12.96
CA ILE A 222 8.28 8.06 11.83
C ILE A 222 9.72 8.16 12.32
N GLN A 223 10.66 7.73 11.48
CA GLN A 223 12.07 7.95 11.72
C GLN A 223 12.43 9.43 11.59
N LYS A 224 13.29 9.94 12.47
CA LYS A 224 13.74 11.34 12.44
C LYS A 224 14.31 11.75 11.07
N ARG A 225 15.03 10.84 10.39
CA ARG A 225 15.62 11.07 9.05
C ARG A 225 14.57 11.32 7.96
N ARG A 226 13.30 10.95 8.18
CA ARG A 226 12.21 11.03 7.22
C ARG A 226 11.25 12.22 7.46
N LEU A 227 11.48 13.05 8.48
CA LEU A 227 10.60 14.17 8.82
C LEU A 227 10.43 15.18 7.67
N ASN A 228 11.51 15.52 6.96
CA ASN A 228 11.44 16.46 5.84
C ASN A 228 10.66 15.87 4.65
N ASP A 229 10.88 14.59 4.35
CA ASP A 229 10.17 13.84 3.29
C ASP A 229 8.66 13.74 3.58
N LEU A 230 8.30 13.52 4.85
CA LEU A 230 6.91 13.50 5.30
C LEU A 230 6.18 14.81 5.02
N CYS A 231 6.84 15.95 5.20
CA CYS A 231 6.24 17.26 4.92
C CYS A 231 5.85 17.40 3.45
N ALA A 232 6.80 17.08 2.56
CA ALA A 232 6.57 17.12 1.13
C ALA A 232 5.44 16.15 0.72
N ALA A 233 5.36 14.99 1.37
CA ALA A 233 4.31 14.01 1.13
C ALA A 233 2.91 14.48 1.56
N PHE A 234 2.79 15.32 2.59
CA PHE A 234 1.51 15.89 2.99
C PHE A 234 1.02 17.01 2.08
N GLU A 235 1.96 17.80 1.54
CA GLU A 235 1.62 18.89 0.62
C GLU A 235 1.20 18.34 -0.75
N LYS A 236 1.92 17.33 -1.25
CA LYS A 236 1.68 16.72 -2.56
C LYS A 236 1.74 15.19 -2.53
N PRO A 237 0.77 14.51 -1.89
CA PRO A 237 0.72 13.05 -1.90
C PRO A 237 0.43 12.55 -3.32
N ALA A 238 1.18 11.54 -3.78
CA ALA A 238 0.91 10.89 -5.06
C ALA A 238 0.07 9.62 -4.88
N ILE A 239 0.40 8.81 -3.87
CA ILE A 239 -0.33 7.58 -3.55
C ILE A 239 -0.58 7.54 -2.04
N VAL A 240 -1.85 7.49 -1.65
CA VAL A 240 -2.28 7.33 -0.26
C VAL A 240 -2.65 5.87 -0.04
N HIS A 241 -2.13 5.27 1.02
CA HIS A 241 -2.32 3.86 1.32
C HIS A 241 -3.09 3.68 2.64
N PHE A 242 -4.29 3.11 2.55
CA PHE A 242 -5.15 2.86 3.71
C PHE A 242 -4.75 1.58 4.44
N THR A 243 -3.51 1.52 4.91
CA THR A 243 -2.90 0.37 5.57
C THR A 243 -3.71 -0.13 6.77
N GLY A 244 -3.72 -1.44 7.00
CA GLY A 244 -4.38 -2.03 8.17
C GLY A 244 -5.91 -2.03 8.08
N ARG A 245 -6.61 -2.10 9.22
CA ARG A 245 -8.06 -2.39 9.24
C ARG A 245 -9.00 -1.21 8.95
N ARG A 246 -8.51 0.04 9.04
CA ARG A 246 -9.35 1.24 9.00
C ARG A 246 -9.57 1.76 7.57
N LYS A 247 -9.95 0.85 6.69
CA LYS A 247 -10.17 1.08 5.25
C LYS A 247 -11.22 2.17 4.97
N PRO A 248 -11.16 2.89 3.84
CA PRO A 248 -12.06 4.02 3.59
C PRO A 248 -13.53 3.60 3.44
N TRP A 249 -13.79 2.33 3.12
CA TRP A 249 -15.12 1.72 3.07
C TRP A 249 -15.67 1.26 4.42
N VAL A 250 -14.99 1.50 5.55
CA VAL A 250 -15.52 1.25 6.90
C VAL A 250 -15.83 2.54 7.67
N HIS A 251 -16.76 2.47 8.63
CA HIS A 251 -17.29 3.65 9.33
C HIS A 251 -16.29 4.29 10.31
N ASN A 252 -15.29 3.53 10.77
CA ASN A 252 -14.28 3.94 11.75
C ASN A 252 -12.95 4.38 11.11
N CYS A 253 -12.92 4.54 9.77
CA CYS A 253 -11.79 5.15 9.08
C CYS A 253 -11.59 6.59 9.57
N ASP A 254 -10.40 6.90 10.07
CA ASP A 254 -10.05 8.25 10.55
C ASP A 254 -9.15 8.99 9.54
N SER A 255 -8.82 8.37 8.40
CA SER A 255 -7.93 8.95 7.39
C SER A 255 -8.53 10.25 6.79
N PRO A 256 -7.74 11.34 6.69
CA PRO A 256 -8.20 12.60 6.12
C PRO A 256 -8.53 12.47 4.62
N PHE A 257 -8.00 11.46 3.94
CA PHE A 257 -8.22 11.21 2.52
C PHE A 257 -9.48 10.41 2.20
N ARG A 258 -10.21 9.92 3.21
CA ARG A 258 -11.47 9.17 3.01
C ARG A 258 -12.49 9.93 2.16
N LYS A 259 -12.63 11.25 2.37
CA LYS A 259 -13.57 12.08 1.60
C LYS A 259 -13.24 12.04 0.10
N ARG A 260 -11.94 12.09 -0.25
CA ARG A 260 -11.48 12.01 -1.64
C ARG A 260 -11.73 10.61 -2.23
N TYR A 261 -11.48 9.56 -1.46
CA TYR A 261 -11.81 8.18 -1.86
C TYR A 261 -13.30 8.02 -2.20
N VAL A 262 -14.19 8.48 -1.32
CA VAL A 262 -15.64 8.44 -1.54
C VAL A 262 -16.07 9.32 -2.73
N GLN A 263 -15.39 10.44 -2.97
CA GLN A 263 -15.65 11.29 -4.13
C GLN A 263 -15.31 10.59 -5.44
N LEU A 264 -14.14 9.95 -5.53
CA LEU A 264 -13.74 9.16 -6.70
C LEU A 264 -14.74 8.01 -6.95
N ALA A 265 -15.14 7.31 -5.89
CA ALA A 265 -16.13 6.24 -5.99
C ALA A 265 -17.46 6.73 -6.59
N ARG A 266 -17.94 7.91 -6.16
CA ARG A 266 -19.17 8.51 -6.69
C ARG A 266 -19.04 8.97 -8.13
N GLU A 267 -17.89 9.53 -8.50
CA GLU A 267 -17.61 10.02 -9.85
C GLU A 267 -17.75 8.90 -10.90
N TYR A 268 -17.26 7.70 -10.58
CA TYR A 268 -17.35 6.53 -11.45
C TYR A 268 -18.47 5.56 -11.09
N ASN A 269 -19.47 6.01 -10.30
CA ASN A 269 -20.60 5.20 -9.86
C ASN A 269 -20.22 3.82 -9.25
N CYS A 270 -19.10 3.76 -8.54
CA CYS A 270 -18.62 2.58 -7.84
C CYS A 270 -19.22 2.50 -6.44
N HIS A 271 -19.95 1.42 -6.14
CA HIS A 271 -20.65 1.22 -4.87
C HIS A 271 -19.80 0.56 -3.77
N VAL A 272 -18.52 0.94 -3.68
CA VAL A 272 -17.55 0.39 -2.69
C VAL A 272 -17.81 0.82 -1.25
N VAL A 273 -18.62 1.86 -1.03
CA VAL A 273 -18.96 2.33 0.32
C VAL A 273 -20.48 2.31 0.51
N PRO A 274 -21.02 1.38 1.32
CA PRO A 274 -22.45 1.33 1.58
C PRO A 274 -22.98 2.64 2.19
N VAL A 275 -24.21 3.01 1.82
CA VAL A 275 -24.89 4.22 2.33
C VAL A 275 -24.99 4.19 3.86
N VAL A 276 -25.36 3.04 4.42
CA VAL A 276 -25.47 2.83 5.87
C VAL A 276 -24.11 3.07 6.55
N VAL A 277 -23.01 2.57 5.98
CA VAL A 277 -21.67 2.80 6.52
C VAL A 277 -21.29 4.27 6.47
N SER A 278 -21.63 4.97 5.38
CA SER A 278 -21.43 6.41 5.26
C SER A 278 -22.21 7.20 6.32
N ALA A 279 -23.46 6.82 6.61
CA ALA A 279 -24.25 7.47 7.66
C ALA A 279 -23.60 7.29 9.05
N HIS A 280 -23.23 6.06 9.41
CA HIS A 280 -22.53 5.79 10.67
C HIS A 280 -21.21 6.57 10.80
N TYR A 281 -20.45 6.68 9.71
CA TYR A 281 -19.23 7.49 9.67
C TYR A 281 -19.54 8.95 10.02
N TYR A 282 -20.52 9.58 9.38
CA TYR A 282 -20.81 11.00 9.60
C TYR A 282 -21.35 11.28 10.99
N ILE A 283 -22.22 10.42 11.53
CA ILE A 283 -22.70 10.52 12.92
C ILE A 283 -21.50 10.52 13.88
N ARG A 284 -20.61 9.53 13.74
CA ARG A 284 -19.39 9.42 14.56
C ARG A 284 -18.45 10.63 14.38
N TYR A 285 -18.30 11.09 13.14
CA TYR A 285 -17.42 12.21 12.79
C TYR A 285 -17.90 13.53 13.41
N TYR A 286 -19.19 13.87 13.27
CA TYR A 286 -19.75 15.08 13.87
C TYR A 286 -19.79 15.00 15.40
N TRP A 287 -20.05 13.82 15.97
CA TRP A 287 -19.91 13.61 17.40
C TRP A 287 -18.46 13.85 17.88
N TYR A 288 -17.47 13.37 17.14
CA TYR A 288 -16.06 13.65 17.42
C TYR A 288 -15.73 15.15 17.34
N LEU A 289 -16.25 15.86 16.34
CA LEU A 289 -16.07 17.31 16.23
C LEU A 289 -16.70 18.06 17.40
N PHE A 290 -17.90 17.67 17.81
CA PHE A 290 -18.57 18.21 19.00
C PHE A 290 -17.74 17.99 20.26
N LEU A 291 -17.29 16.75 20.52
CA LEU A 291 -16.43 16.45 21.67
C LEU A 291 -15.11 17.25 21.65
N ARG A 292 -14.54 17.50 20.46
CA ARG A 292 -13.36 18.36 20.32
C ARG A 292 -13.66 19.82 20.64
N ALA A 293 -14.78 20.36 20.16
CA ALA A 293 -15.22 21.72 20.46
C ALA A 293 -15.44 21.92 21.96
N CYS A 294 -15.99 20.92 22.65
CA CYS A 294 -16.15 20.90 24.11
C CYS A 294 -14.85 20.59 24.89
N LYS A 295 -13.69 20.45 24.23
CA LYS A 295 -12.41 20.04 24.83
C LYS A 295 -12.43 18.67 25.55
N LEU A 296 -13.42 17.83 25.25
CA LEU A 296 -13.57 16.48 25.79
C LEU A 296 -12.76 15.43 25.01
N LYS A 297 -12.22 15.77 23.83
CA LYS A 297 -11.43 14.87 23.00
C LYS A 297 -10.29 15.59 22.30
N ARG A 298 -9.16 14.90 22.14
CA ARG A 298 -7.97 15.42 21.44
C ARG A 298 -8.05 15.21 19.93
N LYS A 299 -7.26 15.99 19.19
CA LYS A 299 -7.05 15.82 17.74
C LYS A 299 -6.35 14.49 17.49
N LYS A 300 -6.84 13.74 16.49
CA LYS A 300 -6.31 12.42 16.11
C LYS A 300 -5.44 12.43 14.86
N VAL A 301 -5.65 13.37 13.97
CA VAL A 301 -5.09 13.38 12.60
C VAL A 301 -4.35 14.69 12.39
N LEU A 302 -3.17 14.63 11.78
CA LEU A 302 -2.34 15.77 11.42
C LEU A 302 -2.86 16.47 10.15
N THR A 303 -2.53 17.75 10.03
CA THR A 303 -2.67 18.56 8.83
C THR A 303 -1.29 18.97 8.33
N ALA A 304 -1.19 19.41 7.06
CA ALA A 304 0.05 19.97 6.54
C ALA A 304 0.60 21.11 7.42
N SER A 305 -0.29 21.94 7.99
CA SER A 305 0.09 23.00 8.93
C SER A 305 0.67 22.45 10.24
N ASP A 306 0.16 21.34 10.77
CA ASP A 306 0.74 20.74 11.98
C ASP A 306 2.16 20.25 11.72
N ILE A 307 2.43 19.64 10.55
CA ILE A 307 3.75 19.12 10.19
C ILE A 307 4.75 20.24 9.96
N ASN A 308 4.34 21.30 9.26
CA ASN A 308 5.17 22.49 9.10
C ASN A 308 5.56 23.10 10.47
N GLN A 309 4.64 23.10 11.44
CA GLN A 309 4.96 23.51 12.82
C GLN A 309 5.89 22.54 13.55
N ILE A 310 5.75 21.22 13.33
CA ILE A 310 6.65 20.21 13.92
C ILE A 310 8.09 20.40 13.44
N ILE A 311 8.29 20.71 12.16
CA ILE A 311 9.63 20.84 11.56
C ILE A 311 10.30 22.15 11.96
N THR A 312 9.53 23.23 12.06
CA THR A 312 10.04 24.57 12.38
C THR A 312 10.25 24.81 13.88
N ASP A 313 9.68 23.97 14.76
CA ASP A 313 9.81 24.07 16.22
C ASP A 313 10.34 22.74 16.83
N PRO A 314 11.66 22.65 17.12
CA PRO A 314 12.29 21.48 17.72
C PRO A 314 11.70 21.09 19.08
N GLN A 315 11.16 22.01 19.87
CA GLN A 315 10.59 21.68 21.19
C GLN A 315 9.21 21.02 21.05
N LYS A 316 8.38 21.43 20.09
CA LYS A 316 7.08 20.81 19.82
C LYS A 316 7.20 19.42 19.19
N SER A 317 8.18 19.21 18.32
CA SER A 317 8.44 17.88 17.74
C SER A 317 8.73 16.83 18.82
N LEU A 318 9.53 17.16 19.83
CA LEU A 318 9.80 16.29 20.99
C LEU A 318 8.54 15.98 21.82
N ILE A 319 7.65 16.95 22.03
CA ILE A 319 6.40 16.75 22.78
C ILE A 319 5.45 15.81 22.03
N LEU A 320 5.33 15.94 20.70
CA LEU A 320 4.46 15.10 19.88
C LEU A 320 5.04 13.69 19.66
N LEU A 321 6.35 13.56 19.49
CA LEU A 321 7.05 12.27 19.37
C LEU A 321 7.08 11.49 20.70
N ASN A 322 7.13 12.17 21.85
CA ASN A 322 7.16 11.54 23.17
C ASN A 322 5.79 11.38 23.84
N ASN A 323 4.71 11.89 23.24
CA ASN A 323 3.36 11.70 23.75
C ASN A 323 2.91 10.25 23.54
N LYS A 324 3.33 9.37 24.45
CA LYS A 324 2.65 8.09 24.72
C LYS A 324 1.26 8.42 25.26
N THR A 325 0.29 8.64 24.39
CA THR A 325 -1.12 8.55 24.82
C THR A 325 -1.40 7.10 25.16
N ARG A 326 -1.50 6.83 26.48
CA ARG A 326 -2.13 5.64 27.05
C ARG A 326 -3.48 5.37 26.43
#